data_AF-A0A816I034-F1
#
_entry.id   AF-A0A816I034-F1
#
_cell.length_a   1.000
_cell.length_b   1.000
_cell.length_c   1.000
_cell.angle_alpha   90.00
_cell.angle_beta   90.00
_cell.angle_gamma   90.00
#
_symmetry.space_group_name_H-M   'P 1'
#
loop_
_entity.id
_entity.type
_entity.pdbx_description
1 polymer ?
#
loop_
_entity_poly.entity_id
_entity_poly.type
_entity_poly.pdbx_seq_one_letter_code
_entity_poly.pdbx_strand_id
1 'polypeptide(L)'
;MEGKGLLKNYLIWVILLLAHLQGCKTCIEKERKALLELKKYMISKSSESSYEEDTEERNLNFVLPTWSNDTKSDCCGWKGVECNHTSGRVIQLYVGRNFLRDSLNLSLLHPFEEIRSLNLSQSAITGVFDDVEGIN
;
A
#
# COMPACT_ATOMS: atom_id res chain seq x y z
N MET A 1 6.07 47.88 -25.02
CA MET A 1 5.66 46.47 -25.26
C MET A 1 6.71 45.55 -24.64
N GLU A 2 6.75 45.43 -23.31
CA GLU A 2 7.84 44.71 -22.60
C GLU A 2 7.33 43.68 -21.57
N GLY A 3 6.06 43.77 -21.16
CA GLY A 3 5.49 42.88 -20.14
C GLY A 3 5.34 41.41 -20.55
N LYS A 4 5.30 41.09 -21.86
CA LYS A 4 5.12 39.72 -22.35
C LYS A 4 6.37 38.84 -22.13
N GLY A 5 7.56 39.43 -22.14
CA GLY A 5 8.81 38.70 -21.92
C GLY A 5 8.99 38.25 -20.47
N LEU A 6 8.61 39.11 -19.52
CA LEU A 6 8.69 38.82 -18.08
C LEU A 6 7.69 37.74 -17.66
N LEU A 7 6.45 37.79 -18.18
CA LEU A 7 5.44 36.75 -17.96
C LEU A 7 5.87 35.38 -18.48
N LYS A 8 6.48 35.33 -19.67
CA LYS A 8 6.99 34.07 -20.25
C LYS A 8 8.12 33.48 -19.39
N ASN A 9 9.05 34.30 -18.93
CA ASN A 9 10.12 33.84 -18.05
C ASN A 9 9.58 33.31 -16.72
N TYR A 10 8.65 34.03 -16.09
CA TYR A 10 8.00 33.58 -14.86
C TYR A 10 7.30 32.23 -15.03
N LEU A 11 6.57 32.03 -16.12
CA LEU A 11 5.92 30.75 -16.44
C LEU A 11 6.92 29.60 -16.60
N ILE A 12 8.09 29.84 -17.23
CA ILE A 12 9.15 28.83 -17.36
C ILE A 12 9.69 28.44 -15.98
N TRP A 13 9.96 29.40 -15.10
CA TRP A 13 10.43 29.14 -13.73
C TRP A 13 9.40 28.36 -12.91
N VAL A 14 8.11 28.69 -13.05
CA VAL A 14 7.02 27.94 -12.40
C VAL A 14 6.97 26.50 -12.93
N ILE A 15 7.10 26.27 -14.23
CA ILE A 15 7.13 24.91 -14.81
C ILE A 15 8.33 24.11 -14.29
N LEU A 16 9.52 24.72 -14.19
CA LEU A 16 10.72 24.06 -13.65
C LEU A 16 10.58 23.73 -12.15
N LEU A 17 10.00 24.63 -11.36
CA LEU A 17 9.68 24.37 -9.94
C LEU A 17 8.64 23.25 -9.80
N LEU A 18 7.61 23.25 -10.64
CA LEU A 18 6.60 22.18 -10.68
C LEU A 18 7.20 20.85 -11.15
N ALA A 19 8.16 20.86 -12.08
CA ALA A 19 8.88 19.66 -12.52
C ALA A 19 9.77 19.08 -11.43
N HIS A 20 10.37 19.92 -10.58
CA HIS A 20 11.07 19.47 -9.37
C HIS A 20 10.10 18.91 -8.31
N LEU A 21 8.87 19.44 -8.24
CA LEU A 21 7.79 18.93 -7.37
C LEU A 21 7.10 17.67 -7.94
N GLN A 22 7.22 17.40 -9.25
CA GLN A 22 6.70 16.20 -9.92
C GLN A 22 7.47 14.92 -9.57
N GLY A 23 8.47 14.99 -8.69
CA GLY A 23 9.20 13.85 -8.16
C GLY A 23 8.42 12.99 -7.14
N CYS A 24 7.10 13.10 -7.04
CA CYS A 24 6.30 12.10 -6.33
C CYS A 24 6.34 10.81 -7.14
N LYS A 25 7.39 10.00 -6.93
CA LYS A 25 7.42 8.63 -7.39
C LYS A 25 6.24 7.92 -6.74
N THR A 26 5.23 7.63 -7.54
CA THR A 26 4.19 6.69 -7.17
C THR A 26 4.84 5.38 -6.76
N CYS A 27 4.22 4.67 -5.84
CA CYS A 27 4.74 3.37 -5.45
C CYS A 27 4.95 2.43 -6.65
N ILE A 28 5.90 1.50 -6.54
CA ILE A 28 6.18 0.52 -7.60
C ILE A 28 4.91 -0.29 -7.92
N GLU A 29 4.52 -0.38 -9.20
CA GLU A 29 3.26 -1.02 -9.61
C GLU A 29 3.16 -2.49 -9.16
N LYS A 30 4.29 -3.21 -9.15
CA LYS A 30 4.38 -4.58 -8.62
C LYS A 30 4.00 -4.63 -7.13
N GLU A 31 4.53 -3.71 -6.33
CA GLU A 31 4.24 -3.59 -4.89
C GLU A 31 2.81 -3.10 -4.64
N ARG A 32 2.31 -2.17 -5.47
CA ARG A 32 0.91 -1.73 -5.44
C ARG A 32 -0.05 -2.91 -5.62
N LYS A 33 0.18 -3.75 -6.63
CA LYS A 33 -0.61 -4.96 -6.87
C LYS A 33 -0.52 -5.94 -5.71
N ALA A 34 0.68 -6.14 -5.16
CA ALA A 34 0.88 -7.00 -4.01
C ALA A 34 0.09 -6.52 -2.77
N LEU A 35 0.01 -5.21 -2.53
CA LEU A 35 -0.84 -4.67 -1.47
C LEU A 35 -2.32 -4.96 -1.71
N LEU A 36 -2.78 -4.88 -2.95
CA LEU A 36 -4.18 -5.22 -3.27
C LEU A 36 -4.47 -6.72 -3.11
N GLU A 37 -3.52 -7.59 -3.44
CA GLU A 37 -3.63 -9.03 -3.14
C GLU A 37 -3.63 -9.29 -1.63
N LEU A 38 -2.75 -8.63 -0.86
CA LEU A 38 -2.75 -8.70 0.60
C LEU A 38 -4.10 -8.22 1.17
N LYS A 39 -4.70 -7.16 0.62
CA LYS A 39 -6.05 -6.71 1.00
C LYS A 39 -7.10 -7.80 0.77
N LYS A 40 -7.08 -8.48 -0.38
CA LYS A 40 -7.99 -9.59 -0.67
C LYS A 40 -7.80 -10.75 0.30
N TYR A 41 -6.55 -11.11 0.59
CA TYR A 41 -6.21 -12.16 1.55
C TYR A 41 -6.76 -11.86 2.96
N MET A 42 -6.61 -10.61 3.42
CA MET A 42 -7.17 -10.19 4.71
C MET A 42 -8.70 -10.28 4.73
N ILE A 43 -9.35 -9.95 3.61
CA ILE A 43 -10.80 -10.07 3.46
C ILE A 43 -11.24 -11.54 3.52
N SER A 44 -10.58 -12.44 2.79
CA SER A 44 -10.95 -13.86 2.80
C SER A 44 -10.75 -14.51 4.18
N LYS A 45 -9.66 -14.18 4.88
CA LYS A 45 -9.39 -14.71 6.23
C LYS A 45 -10.39 -14.23 7.27
N SER A 46 -10.91 -13.01 7.13
CA SER A 46 -11.97 -12.52 8.02
C SER A 46 -13.28 -13.31 7.86
N SER A 47 -13.66 -13.68 6.63
CA SER A 47 -14.91 -14.39 6.34
C SER A 47 -14.92 -15.88 6.71
N GLU A 48 -13.75 -16.51 6.88
CA GLU A 48 -13.65 -17.93 7.26
C GLU A 48 -13.97 -18.18 8.75
N SER A 49 -14.07 -17.12 9.57
CA SER A 49 -14.06 -17.20 11.03
C SER A 49 -15.39 -16.97 11.75
N SER A 50 -16.52 -16.82 11.05
CA SER A 50 -17.82 -16.52 11.66
C SER A 50 -18.86 -17.64 11.45
N TYR A 51 -19.06 -18.45 12.50
CA TYR A 51 -20.42 -18.77 12.93
C TYR A 51 -20.90 -17.56 13.75
N GLU A 52 -22.13 -17.12 13.51
CA GLU A 52 -22.85 -15.97 14.11
C GLU A 52 -22.89 -14.66 13.31
N GLU A 53 -24.05 -14.48 12.66
CA GLU A 53 -24.96 -13.31 12.69
C GLU A 53 -24.44 -11.94 12.19
N ASP A 54 -24.69 -11.69 10.90
CA ASP A 54 -25.33 -10.48 10.38
C ASP A 54 -24.80 -9.08 10.74
N THR A 55 -23.51 -8.83 11.04
CA THR A 55 -22.97 -7.44 10.95
C THR A 55 -21.46 -7.28 10.74
N GLU A 56 -20.80 -7.99 9.81
CA GLU A 56 -19.33 -7.77 9.60
C GLU A 56 -18.82 -7.64 8.16
N GLU A 57 -19.68 -7.66 7.13
CA GLU A 57 -19.22 -7.57 5.72
C GLU A 57 -18.68 -6.17 5.32
N ARG A 58 -18.72 -5.16 6.21
CA ARG A 58 -18.29 -3.77 5.90
C ARG A 58 -17.02 -3.30 6.61
N ASN A 59 -16.40 -4.10 7.49
CA ASN A 59 -15.35 -3.57 8.37
C ASN A 59 -13.96 -3.40 7.71
N LEU A 60 -13.57 -4.24 6.75
CA LEU A 60 -12.23 -4.10 6.14
C LEU A 60 -12.10 -2.94 5.15
N ASN A 61 -13.15 -2.66 4.37
CA ASN A 61 -13.22 -1.44 3.57
C ASN A 61 -13.28 -0.17 4.45
N PHE A 62 -13.76 -0.30 5.70
CA PHE A 62 -13.72 0.78 6.69
C PHE A 62 -12.32 0.95 7.32
N VAL A 63 -11.53 -0.14 7.43
CA VAL A 63 -10.21 -0.13 8.08
C VAL A 63 -9.09 0.25 7.12
N LEU A 64 -9.16 -0.21 5.87
CA LEU A 64 -8.24 0.13 4.79
C LEU A 64 -8.93 0.94 3.68
N PRO A 65 -9.62 2.05 4.00
CA PRO A 65 -10.43 2.80 3.05
C PRO A 65 -9.58 3.46 1.97
N THR A 66 -8.31 3.74 2.28
CA THR A 66 -7.38 4.38 1.35
C THR A 66 -6.82 3.41 0.33
N TRP A 67 -6.85 2.10 0.58
CA TRP A 67 -6.30 1.08 -0.32
C TRP A 67 -7.27 0.91 -1.49
N SER A 68 -6.98 1.60 -2.59
CA SER A 68 -7.88 1.77 -3.72
C SER A 68 -7.42 0.96 -4.93
N ASN A 69 -8.39 0.39 -5.65
CA ASN A 69 -8.16 -0.22 -6.96
C ASN A 69 -8.00 0.82 -8.09
N ASP A 70 -8.17 2.10 -7.81
CA ASP A 70 -7.91 3.18 -8.76
C ASP A 70 -6.44 3.12 -9.21
N THR A 71 -6.23 2.97 -10.51
CA THR A 71 -4.91 2.87 -11.14
C THR A 71 -4.11 4.16 -11.05
N LYS A 72 -4.75 5.29 -10.70
CA LYS A 72 -4.09 6.57 -10.44
C LYS A 72 -3.74 6.79 -8.96
N SER A 73 -4.17 5.91 -8.07
CA SER A 73 -3.92 6.04 -6.64
C SER A 73 -2.48 5.64 -6.30
N ASP A 74 -1.75 6.54 -5.66
CA ASP A 74 -0.42 6.27 -5.13
C ASP A 74 -0.51 5.51 -3.80
N CYS A 75 0.01 4.28 -3.75
CA CYS A 75 -0.03 3.48 -2.54
C CYS A 75 0.90 3.96 -1.42
N CYS A 76 1.89 4.82 -1.72
CA CYS A 76 2.66 5.49 -0.67
C CYS A 76 1.82 6.49 0.14
N GLY A 77 0.66 6.90 -0.37
CA GLY A 77 -0.33 7.68 0.35
C GLY A 77 -1.36 6.83 1.11
N TRP A 78 -1.30 5.50 1.02
CA TRP A 78 -2.25 4.64 1.71
C TRP A 78 -1.93 4.56 3.20
N LYS A 79 -2.99 4.61 4.01
CA LYS A 79 -2.88 4.43 5.46
C LYS A 79 -2.18 3.11 5.77
N GLY A 80 -1.14 3.18 6.59
CA GLY A 80 -0.35 2.02 6.99
C GLY A 80 0.70 1.56 5.96
N VAL A 81 0.95 2.35 4.90
CA VAL A 81 2.04 2.10 3.95
C VAL A 81 3.06 3.23 4.10
N GLU A 82 4.32 2.88 4.31
CA GLU A 82 5.44 3.82 4.29
C GLU A 82 6.38 3.45 3.15
N CYS A 83 6.73 4.44 2.32
CA CYS A 83 7.64 4.26 1.20
C CYS A 83 8.95 5.04 1.39
N ASN A 84 10.02 4.53 0.80
CA ASN A 84 11.22 5.29 0.55
C ASN A 84 10.94 6.34 -0.55
N HIS A 85 11.01 7.62 -0.19
CA HIS A 85 10.73 8.72 -1.12
C HIS A 85 11.68 8.78 -2.33
N THR A 86 12.87 8.19 -2.24
CA THR A 86 13.84 8.14 -3.34
C THR A 86 13.59 6.98 -4.29
N SER A 87 13.31 5.77 -3.79
CA SER A 87 13.09 4.58 -4.64
C SER A 87 11.63 4.39 -5.05
N GLY A 88 10.68 4.94 -4.29
CA GLY A 88 9.24 4.67 -4.45
C GLY A 88 8.83 3.30 -3.93
N ARG A 89 9.69 2.61 -3.17
CA ARG A 89 9.41 1.27 -2.66
C ARG A 89 8.85 1.30 -1.25
N VAL A 90 7.96 0.35 -0.97
CA VAL A 90 7.41 0.10 0.35
C VAL A 90 8.52 -0.38 1.29
N ILE A 91 8.71 0.34 2.40
CA ILE A 91 9.68 0.03 3.44
C ILE A 91 9.03 -0.39 4.76
N GLN A 92 7.79 0.05 5.02
CA GLN A 92 7.03 -0.38 6.18
C GLN A 92 5.57 -0.64 5.85
N LEU A 93 5.01 -1.69 6.46
CA LEU A 93 3.59 -2.01 6.40
C LEU A 93 3.01 -2.14 7.81
N TYR A 94 1.90 -1.44 8.04
CA TYR A 94 1.07 -1.56 9.22
C TYR A 94 -0.28 -2.14 8.79
N VAL A 95 -0.50 -3.41 9.11
CA VAL A 95 -1.75 -4.14 8.83
C VAL A 95 -2.43 -4.60 10.13
N GLY A 96 -2.00 -4.03 11.26
CA GLY A 96 -2.39 -4.41 12.60
C GLY A 96 -3.73 -3.85 13.08
N ARG A 97 -4.79 -4.63 12.91
CA ARG A 97 -6.06 -4.63 13.66
C ARG A 97 -6.67 -6.04 13.58
N ASN A 98 -7.59 -6.39 14.49
CA ASN A 98 -8.14 -7.74 14.81
C ASN A 98 -8.75 -8.58 13.65
N PHE A 99 -8.40 -8.34 12.39
CA PHE A 99 -8.98 -8.93 11.19
C PHE A 99 -8.18 -10.09 10.62
N LEU A 100 -6.88 -10.15 10.91
CA LEU A 100 -6.06 -11.32 10.61
C LEU A 100 -6.20 -12.32 11.76
N ARG A 101 -7.07 -13.30 11.55
CA ARG A 101 -7.16 -14.52 12.35
C ARG A 101 -6.35 -15.62 11.67
N ASP A 102 -5.82 -16.53 12.46
CA ASP A 102 -5.02 -17.69 12.01
C ASP A 102 -3.64 -17.32 11.47
N SER A 103 -3.29 -17.84 10.30
CA SER A 103 -1.94 -17.83 9.77
C SER A 103 -1.74 -16.75 8.70
N LEU A 104 -0.59 -16.08 8.68
CA LEU A 104 -0.18 -15.17 7.61
C LEU A 104 0.72 -15.89 6.60
N ASN A 105 0.38 -15.82 5.31
CA ASN A 105 1.23 -16.30 4.23
C ASN A 105 2.28 -15.23 3.86
N LEU A 106 3.56 -15.51 4.13
CA LEU A 106 4.69 -14.62 3.83
C LEU A 106 4.99 -14.50 2.34
N SER A 107 4.53 -15.44 1.50
CA SER A 107 4.71 -15.35 0.05
C SER A 107 4.05 -14.10 -0.53
N LEU A 108 3.02 -13.56 0.15
CA LEU A 108 2.37 -12.29 -0.19
C LEU A 108 3.30 -11.08 -0.02
N LEU A 109 4.39 -11.23 0.74
CA LEU A 109 5.37 -10.17 1.00
C LEU A 109 6.58 -10.22 0.07
N HIS A 110 6.79 -11.31 -0.66
CA HIS A 110 7.91 -11.44 -1.62
C HIS A 110 8.00 -10.31 -2.67
N PRO A 111 6.90 -9.70 -3.14
CA PRO A 111 6.99 -8.60 -4.08
C PRO A 111 7.64 -7.32 -3.51
N PHE A 112 7.71 -7.16 -2.19
CA PHE A 112 8.27 -5.96 -1.53
C PHE A 112 9.77 -6.09 -1.30
N GLU A 113 10.57 -5.62 -2.25
CA GLU A 113 12.03 -5.83 -2.28
C GLU A 113 12.78 -5.03 -1.20
N GLU A 114 12.21 -3.91 -0.72
CA GLU A 114 12.82 -3.04 0.28
C GLU A 114 12.08 -3.04 1.62
N ILE A 115 11.15 -3.98 1.87
CA ILE A 115 10.41 -4.01 3.13
C ILE A 115 11.34 -4.29 4.31
N ARG A 116 11.23 -3.48 5.37
CA ARG A 116 12.08 -3.56 6.58
C ARG A 116 11.28 -3.78 7.85
N SER A 117 10.03 -3.33 7.84
CA SER A 117 9.16 -3.36 9.01
C SER A 117 7.77 -3.85 8.62
N LEU A 118 7.32 -4.90 9.30
CA LEU A 118 5.95 -5.38 9.22
C LEU A 118 5.35 -5.31 10.62
N ASN A 119 4.38 -4.41 10.80
CA ASN A 119 3.68 -4.24 12.06
C ASN A 119 2.32 -4.95 12.00
N LEU A 120 2.25 -6.05 12.75
CA LEU A 120 1.08 -6.90 12.93
C LEU A 120 0.43 -6.70 14.32
N SER A 121 0.79 -5.63 15.05
CA SER A 121 0.25 -5.39 16.39
C SER A 121 -1.28 -5.36 16.37
N GLN A 122 -1.93 -5.87 17.43
CA GLN A 122 -3.39 -5.98 17.48
C GLN A 122 -3.99 -6.87 16.38
N SER A 123 -3.25 -7.89 15.91
CA SER A 123 -3.80 -8.99 15.12
C SER A 123 -3.96 -10.25 15.98
N ALA A 124 -4.80 -11.19 15.56
CA ALA A 124 -5.00 -12.48 16.21
C ALA A 124 -4.21 -13.60 15.51
N ILE A 125 -3.06 -13.24 14.93
CA ILE A 125 -2.23 -14.18 14.16
C ILE A 125 -1.64 -15.21 15.11
N THR A 126 -1.92 -16.48 14.85
CA THR A 126 -1.43 -17.63 15.63
C THR A 126 -0.21 -18.29 15.00
N GLY A 127 0.08 -17.99 13.73
CA GLY A 127 1.22 -18.54 13.01
C GLY A 127 1.57 -17.79 11.73
N VAL A 128 2.75 -18.06 11.20
CA VAL A 128 3.25 -17.47 9.96
C VAL A 128 3.89 -18.60 9.15
N PHE A 129 3.58 -18.68 7.86
CA PHE A 129 4.11 -19.70 6.96
C PHE A 129 4.54 -19.06 5.66
N ASP A 130 5.46 -19.71 4.96
CA ASP A 130 6.00 -19.24 3.69
C ASP A 130 5.88 -20.38 2.67
N ASP A 131 4.95 -20.22 1.74
CA ASP A 131 4.81 -21.13 0.60
C ASP A 131 5.89 -20.75 -0.41
N VAL A 132 7.16 -21.01 -0.07
CA VAL A 132 8.20 -21.08 -1.09
C VAL A 132 7.96 -22.40 -1.80
N GLU A 133 7.37 -22.37 -2.99
CA GLU A 133 7.42 -23.53 -3.87
C GLU A 133 8.90 -23.90 -4.03
N GLY A 134 9.27 -25.02 -3.40
CA GLY A 134 10.60 -25.57 -3.48
C GLY A 134 10.90 -25.86 -4.94
N ILE A 135 11.85 -25.12 -5.49
CA ILE A 135 12.54 -25.51 -6.71
C ILE A 135 13.42 -26.70 -6.31
N ASN A 136 13.01 -27.90 -6.74
CA ASN A 136 13.91 -29.04 -6.91
C ASN A 136 13.83 -29.49 -8.38
#